data_AF-B5JHW3-F1
#
_entry.id   AF-B5JHW3-F1
#
_cell.length_a   1.000
_cell.length_b   1.000
_cell.length_c   1.000
_cell.angle_alpha   90.00
_cell.angle_beta   90.00
_cell.angle_gamma   90.00
#
_symmetry.space_group_name_H-M   'P 1'
#
loop_
_entity.id
_entity.type
_entity.pdbx_description
1 polymer ?
#
loop_
_entity_poly.entity_id
_entity_poly.type
_entity_poly.pdbx_seq_one_letter_code
_entity_poly.pdbx_strand_id
1 'polypeptide(L)'
;MREKVTDFFRDLYEKEHATKERINANLNFWLTLYSMQIGISVYYLRILENPYFILWHLFFYVPFALAWFFILKSVYSTAICFKGYKYELLGKPTDFLEYYSKGRSSAEDKEAFDIGFLENIEKQYAETANFNREVNRRRLNTNRNSIKNVFIGLSILILAFPCNIIIKAKTPSKNQKITVENPIKIKMSEDTEKSSQPAETTSQGPEPADNAPTPAPMEFPKPDFLYESIANSQREDPPEPINLPEPPESKEE
;
A
#
# COMPACT_ATOMS: atom_id res chain seq x y z
N MET A 1 21.95 -24.20 33.85
CA MET A 1 22.36 -24.21 32.42
C MET A 1 21.19 -24.59 31.51
N ARG A 2 20.40 -25.62 31.83
CA ARG A 2 19.21 -26.02 31.04
C ARG A 2 18.08 -24.98 31.00
N GLU A 3 17.76 -24.31 32.11
CA GLU A 3 16.79 -23.19 32.11
C GLU A 3 17.12 -22.12 31.05
N LYS A 4 18.40 -21.75 30.92
CA LYS A 4 18.86 -20.78 29.92
C LYS A 4 18.63 -21.23 28.48
N VAL A 5 18.61 -22.54 28.22
CA VAL A 5 18.39 -23.10 26.88
C VAL A 5 16.90 -23.08 26.53
N THR A 6 16.04 -23.45 27.49
CA THR A 6 14.59 -23.36 27.32
C THR A 6 14.13 -21.91 27.16
N ASP A 7 14.67 -20.99 27.97
CA ASP A 7 14.40 -19.54 27.84
C ASP A 7 14.83 -19.02 26.46
N PHE A 8 16.01 -19.42 25.97
CA PHE A 8 16.48 -19.04 24.64
C PHE A 8 15.51 -19.44 23.52
N PHE A 9 15.00 -20.68 23.54
CA PHE A 9 14.06 -21.12 22.51
C PHE A 9 12.66 -20.51 22.64
N ARG A 10 12.23 -20.19 23.86
CA ARG A 10 10.99 -19.42 24.09
C ARG A 10 11.11 -18.02 23.49
N ASP A 11 12.20 -17.31 23.81
CA ASP A 11 12.45 -15.96 23.29
C ASP A 11 12.57 -15.97 21.76
N LEU A 12 13.21 -17.00 21.19
CA LEU A 12 13.27 -17.20 19.75
C LEU A 12 11.88 -17.41 19.15
N TYR A 13 11.04 -18.23 19.76
CA TYR A 13 9.66 -18.47 19.31
C TYR A 13 8.82 -17.18 19.31
N GLU A 14 8.87 -16.42 20.40
CA GLU A 14 8.16 -15.14 20.53
C GLU A 14 8.64 -14.12 19.49
N LYS A 15 9.96 -14.04 19.29
CA LYS A 15 10.56 -13.18 18.26
C LYS A 15 10.10 -13.54 16.85
N GLU A 16 10.01 -14.82 16.52
CA GLU A 16 9.52 -15.26 15.21
C GLU A 16 8.03 -14.93 15.03
N HIS A 17 7.23 -15.01 16.08
CA HIS A 17 5.82 -14.57 16.06
C HIS A 17 5.68 -13.06 15.86
N ALA A 18 6.43 -12.27 16.61
CA ALA A 18 6.46 -10.81 16.42
C ALA A 18 6.89 -10.44 14.98
N THR A 19 7.83 -11.19 14.42
CA THR A 19 8.26 -11.03 13.02
C THR A 19 7.13 -11.33 12.03
N LYS A 20 6.35 -12.39 12.27
CA LYS A 20 5.15 -12.72 11.46
C LYS A 20 4.13 -11.57 11.50
N GLU A 21 3.87 -10.99 12.66
CA GLU A 21 2.94 -9.86 12.80
C GLU A 21 3.44 -8.62 12.06
N ARG A 22 4.72 -8.29 12.18
CA ARG A 22 5.34 -7.17 11.42
C ARG A 22 5.22 -7.38 9.91
N ILE A 23 5.43 -8.60 9.42
CA ILE A 23 5.23 -8.92 7.99
C ILE A 23 3.76 -8.70 7.58
N ASN A 24 2.81 -9.05 8.44
CA ASN A 24 1.38 -8.87 8.18
C ASN A 24 0.93 -7.41 8.23
N ALA A 25 1.46 -6.62 9.18
CA ALA A 25 1.13 -5.20 9.31
C ALA A 25 1.44 -4.40 8.05
N ASN A 26 2.44 -4.84 7.27
CA ASN A 26 2.82 -4.21 6.01
C ASN A 26 1.81 -4.43 4.86
N LEU A 27 0.78 -5.29 5.03
CA LEU A 27 -0.23 -5.53 3.98
C LEU A 27 -0.94 -4.23 3.55
N ASN A 28 -1.30 -3.37 4.50
CA ASN A 28 -2.01 -2.11 4.21
C ASN A 28 -1.15 -1.16 3.37
N PHE A 29 0.16 -1.13 3.64
CA PHE A 29 1.11 -0.38 2.83
C PHE A 29 1.15 -0.91 1.38
N TRP A 30 1.14 -2.24 1.19
CA TRP A 30 1.10 -2.85 -0.14
C TRP A 30 -0.18 -2.53 -0.90
N LEU A 31 -1.34 -2.63 -0.25
CA LEU A 31 -2.63 -2.28 -0.85
C LEU A 31 -2.65 -0.80 -1.28
N THR A 32 -2.05 0.09 -0.49
CA THR A 32 -1.92 1.51 -0.83
C THR A 32 -1.07 1.71 -2.08
N LEU A 33 0.09 1.04 -2.18
CA LEU A 33 0.95 1.12 -3.36
C LEU A 33 0.26 0.60 -4.62
N TYR A 34 -0.48 -0.52 -4.53
CA TYR A 34 -1.25 -1.03 -5.67
C TYR A 34 -2.37 -0.07 -6.07
N SER A 35 -3.09 0.50 -5.10
CA SER A 35 -4.14 1.50 -5.37
C SER A 35 -3.57 2.74 -6.09
N MET A 36 -2.40 3.22 -5.68
CA MET A 36 -1.71 4.33 -6.35
C MET A 36 -1.37 3.99 -7.81
N GLN A 37 -0.83 2.79 -8.07
CA GLN A 37 -0.51 2.35 -9.43
C GLN A 37 -1.73 2.17 -10.32
N ILE A 38 -2.84 1.67 -9.76
CA ILE A 38 -4.13 1.60 -10.47
C ILE A 38 -4.60 3.01 -10.81
N GLY A 39 -4.54 3.96 -9.87
CA GLY A 39 -4.92 5.35 -10.11
C GLY A 39 -4.10 6.01 -11.24
N ILE A 40 -2.77 5.81 -11.23
CA ILE A 40 -1.87 6.28 -12.30
C ILE A 40 -2.24 5.61 -13.64
N SER A 41 -2.55 4.31 -13.62
CA SER A 41 -2.92 3.58 -14.83
C SER A 41 -4.25 4.05 -15.43
N VAL A 42 -5.26 4.29 -14.58
CA VAL A 42 -6.56 4.84 -15.01
C VAL A 42 -6.39 6.24 -15.61
N TYR A 43 -5.55 7.08 -15.00
CA TYR A 43 -5.21 8.40 -15.56
C TYR A 43 -4.60 8.28 -16.97
N TYR A 44 -3.69 7.34 -17.18
CA TYR A 44 -3.13 7.08 -18.50
C TYR A 44 -4.16 6.58 -19.50
N LEU A 45 -5.02 5.64 -19.11
CA LEU A 45 -6.06 5.09 -20.00
C LEU A 45 -7.03 6.17 -20.48
N ARG A 46 -7.41 7.12 -19.61
CA ARG A 46 -8.28 8.25 -19.99
C ARG A 46 -7.66 9.16 -21.06
N ILE A 47 -6.33 9.23 -21.11
CA ILE A 47 -5.62 10.09 -22.09
C ILE A 47 -5.55 9.44 -23.47
N LEU A 48 -5.67 8.11 -23.54
CA LEU A 48 -5.59 7.33 -24.77
C LEU A 48 -6.85 7.40 -25.64
N GLU A 49 -7.92 8.06 -25.19
CA GLU A 49 -9.13 8.29 -25.97
C GLU A 49 -8.91 9.13 -27.24
N ASN A 50 -7.70 9.67 -27.46
CA ASN A 50 -7.35 10.46 -28.64
C ASN A 50 -6.77 9.57 -29.77
N PRO A 51 -7.46 9.43 -30.92
CA PRO A 51 -7.13 8.42 -31.94
C PRO A 51 -5.98 8.80 -32.90
N TYR A 52 -5.32 9.95 -32.71
CA TYR A 52 -4.58 10.58 -33.81
C TYR A 52 -3.13 10.11 -34.07
N PHE A 53 -2.53 9.19 -33.31
CA PHE A 53 -1.16 8.72 -33.62
C PHE A 53 -0.86 7.27 -33.17
N ILE A 54 -0.86 6.32 -34.11
CA ILE A 54 -0.60 4.89 -33.87
C ILE A 54 0.82 4.61 -33.34
N LEU A 55 1.85 5.30 -33.86
CA LEU A 55 3.25 5.03 -33.49
C LEU A 55 3.59 5.48 -32.06
N TRP A 56 3.08 6.66 -31.64
CA TRP A 56 3.26 7.17 -30.28
C TRP A 56 2.53 6.33 -29.23
N HIS A 57 1.39 5.74 -29.62
CA HIS A 57 0.67 4.79 -28.79
C HIS A 57 1.47 3.51 -28.57
N LEU A 58 2.22 3.01 -29.56
CA LEU A 58 3.10 1.85 -29.38
C LEU A 58 4.22 2.11 -28.34
N PHE A 59 4.85 3.29 -28.39
CA PHE A 59 5.86 3.72 -27.41
C PHE A 59 5.29 3.87 -26.00
N PHE A 60 3.97 4.03 -25.86
CA PHE A 60 3.28 4.04 -24.58
C PHE A 60 2.85 2.63 -24.13
N TYR A 61 2.27 1.83 -25.02
CA TYR A 61 1.72 0.50 -24.69
C TYR A 61 2.78 -0.49 -24.25
N VAL A 62 3.97 -0.48 -24.86
CA VAL A 62 5.07 -1.40 -24.49
C VAL A 62 5.53 -1.18 -23.04
N PRO A 63 5.94 0.02 -22.60
CA PRO A 63 6.30 0.25 -21.20
C PRO A 63 5.11 0.11 -20.26
N PHE A 64 3.89 0.48 -20.68
CA PHE A 64 2.69 0.28 -19.87
C PHE A 64 2.42 -1.21 -19.60
N ALA A 65 2.45 -2.06 -20.63
CA ALA A 65 2.30 -3.50 -20.48
C ALA A 65 3.42 -4.12 -19.64
N LEU A 66 4.67 -3.65 -19.84
CA LEU A 66 5.81 -4.10 -19.04
C LEU A 66 5.66 -3.72 -17.56
N ALA A 67 5.19 -2.51 -17.26
CA ALA A 67 4.88 -2.10 -15.90
C ALA A 67 3.83 -3.02 -15.28
N TRP A 68 2.71 -3.26 -15.98
CA TRP A 68 1.65 -4.15 -15.51
C TRP A 68 2.12 -5.58 -15.28
N PHE A 69 3.03 -6.10 -16.08
CA PHE A 69 3.66 -7.41 -15.84
C PHE A 69 4.38 -7.45 -14.47
N PHE A 70 5.17 -6.42 -14.14
CA PHE A 70 5.84 -6.35 -12.83
C PHE A 70 4.84 -6.16 -11.67
N ILE A 71 3.79 -5.37 -11.88
CA ILE A 71 2.73 -5.16 -10.88
C ILE A 71 2.00 -6.47 -10.59
N LEU A 72 1.55 -7.19 -11.62
CA LEU A 72 0.88 -8.49 -11.47
C LEU A 72 1.80 -9.52 -10.81
N LYS A 73 3.08 -9.56 -11.20
CA LYS A 73 4.08 -10.43 -10.57
C LYS A 73 4.27 -10.11 -9.08
N SER A 74 4.24 -8.82 -8.72
CA SER A 74 4.26 -8.40 -7.32
C SER A 74 3.01 -8.85 -6.57
N VAL A 75 1.81 -8.57 -7.11
CA VAL A 75 0.53 -8.98 -6.49
C VAL A 75 0.51 -10.49 -6.25
N TYR A 76 0.94 -11.28 -7.23
CA TYR A 76 1.04 -12.73 -7.11
C TYR A 76 2.00 -13.16 -5.99
N SER A 77 3.18 -12.53 -5.92
CA SER A 77 4.17 -12.80 -4.87
C SER A 77 3.64 -12.44 -3.48
N THR A 78 2.96 -11.30 -3.35
CA THR A 78 2.29 -10.87 -2.13
C THR A 78 1.20 -11.87 -1.74
N ALA A 79 0.33 -12.29 -2.66
CA ALA A 79 -0.73 -13.27 -2.40
C ALA A 79 -0.18 -14.62 -1.90
N ILE A 80 0.93 -15.11 -2.47
CA ILE A 80 1.62 -16.32 -1.99
C ILE A 80 2.14 -16.12 -0.55
N CYS A 81 2.69 -14.94 -0.25
CA CYS A 81 3.20 -14.60 1.08
C CYS A 81 2.12 -14.70 2.18
N PHE A 82 0.85 -14.47 1.82
CA PHE A 82 -0.29 -14.50 2.76
C PHE A 82 -1.07 -15.81 2.76
N LYS A 83 -1.19 -16.50 1.62
CA LYS A 83 -2.02 -17.73 1.51
C LYS A 83 -1.23 -19.02 1.75
N GLY A 84 0.09 -19.03 1.53
CA GLY A 84 0.88 -20.26 1.39
C GLY A 84 1.57 -20.79 2.64
N TYR A 85 1.66 -20.01 3.71
CA TYR A 85 2.52 -20.37 4.85
C TYR A 85 1.70 -20.82 6.06
N LYS A 86 1.75 -22.13 6.36
CA LYS A 86 1.31 -22.65 7.65
C LYS A 86 2.35 -22.26 8.70
N TYR A 87 1.88 -21.71 9.81
CA TYR A 87 2.73 -21.34 10.95
C TYR A 87 2.46 -22.34 12.07
N GLU A 88 3.52 -22.89 12.66
CA GLU A 88 3.35 -23.83 13.76
C GLU A 88 3.13 -23.07 15.07
N LEU A 89 2.11 -23.50 15.80
CA LEU A 89 1.78 -22.99 17.12
C LEU A 89 2.14 -24.06 18.14
N LEU A 90 2.89 -23.67 19.17
CA LEU A 90 3.05 -24.51 20.34
C LEU A 90 1.72 -24.60 21.07
N GLY A 91 1.52 -25.70 21.81
CA GLY A 91 0.38 -25.86 22.70
C GLY A 91 0.28 -24.70 23.70
N LYS A 92 -0.91 -24.49 24.27
CA LYS A 92 -1.08 -23.45 25.29
C LYS A 92 -0.28 -23.85 26.54
N PRO A 93 0.21 -22.89 27.35
CA PRO A 93 0.85 -23.20 28.62
C PRO A 93 0.01 -24.12 29.53
N THR A 94 -1.31 -24.01 29.44
CA THR A 94 -2.28 -24.88 30.13
C THR A 94 -2.18 -26.34 29.72
N ASP A 95 -1.92 -26.59 28.43
CA ASP A 95 -1.86 -27.95 27.87
C ASP A 95 -0.57 -28.65 28.35
N PHE A 96 0.53 -27.88 28.46
CA PHE A 96 1.78 -28.38 29.05
C PHE A 96 1.63 -28.68 30.55
N LEU A 97 0.96 -27.82 31.30
CA LEU A 97 0.68 -28.03 32.73
C LEU A 97 -0.22 -29.25 32.97
N GLU A 98 -1.24 -29.44 32.13
CA GLU A 98 -2.13 -30.60 32.21
C GLU A 98 -1.39 -31.90 31.88
N TYR A 99 -0.56 -31.89 30.81
CA TYR A 99 0.26 -33.05 30.46
C TYR A 99 1.27 -33.38 31.56
N TYR A 100 1.95 -32.37 32.10
CA TYR A 100 2.90 -32.54 33.18
C TYR A 100 2.27 -33.10 34.45
N SER A 101 1.15 -32.52 34.89
CA SER A 101 0.47 -32.95 36.12
C SER A 101 -0.05 -34.38 36.03
N LYS A 102 -0.66 -34.78 34.91
CA LYS A 102 -1.15 -36.14 34.68
C LYS A 102 -0.03 -37.16 34.48
N GLY A 103 1.03 -36.78 33.76
CA GLY A 103 2.16 -37.66 33.50
C GLY A 103 2.99 -37.90 34.77
N ARG A 104 3.28 -36.83 35.52
CA ARG A 104 4.07 -36.90 36.75
C ARG A 104 3.33 -37.64 37.88
N SER A 105 2.01 -37.52 37.97
CA SER A 105 1.22 -38.25 38.97
C SER A 105 1.20 -39.76 38.75
N SER A 106 1.46 -40.19 37.51
CA SER A 106 1.36 -41.59 37.07
C SER A 106 2.73 -42.23 36.83
N ALA A 107 3.83 -41.46 36.98
CA ALA A 107 5.18 -41.93 36.75
C ALA A 107 5.74 -42.70 37.95
N GLU A 108 6.33 -43.87 37.71
CA GLU A 108 7.05 -44.65 38.72
C GLU A 108 8.31 -43.92 39.20
N ASP A 109 9.03 -43.28 38.27
CA ASP A 109 10.18 -42.41 38.54
C ASP A 109 9.86 -40.97 38.13
N LYS A 110 9.63 -40.13 39.14
CA LYS A 110 9.28 -38.72 38.96
C LYS A 110 10.45 -37.90 38.43
N GLU A 111 11.69 -38.24 38.80
CA GLU A 111 12.86 -37.47 38.40
C GLU A 111 13.21 -37.76 36.94
N ALA A 112 13.15 -39.02 36.52
CA ALA A 112 13.28 -39.40 35.11
C ALA A 112 12.16 -38.80 34.25
N PHE A 113 10.92 -38.75 34.76
CA PHE A 113 9.81 -38.09 34.05
C PHE A 113 10.05 -36.58 33.90
N ASP A 114 10.49 -35.88 34.95
CA ASP A 114 10.76 -34.44 34.91
C ASP A 114 11.83 -34.11 33.87
N ILE A 115 12.92 -34.88 33.83
CA ILE A 115 14.01 -34.72 32.85
C ILE A 115 13.47 -34.96 31.44
N GLY A 116 12.76 -36.06 31.21
CA GLY A 116 12.20 -36.39 29.89
C GLY A 116 11.15 -35.40 29.40
N PHE A 117 10.34 -34.86 30.30
CA PHE A 117 9.35 -33.83 29.98
C PHE A 117 10.02 -32.51 29.56
N LEU A 118 11.05 -32.07 30.30
CA LEU A 118 11.81 -30.87 29.96
C LEU A 118 12.53 -31.02 28.61
N GLU A 119 13.16 -32.17 28.35
CA GLU A 119 13.81 -32.45 27.06
C GLU A 119 12.81 -32.46 25.90
N ASN A 120 11.60 -33.00 26.12
CA ASN A 120 10.54 -32.99 25.11
C ASN A 120 10.03 -31.57 24.82
N ILE A 121 9.85 -30.74 25.86
CA ILE A 121 9.50 -29.32 25.69
C ILE A 121 10.59 -28.60 24.90
N GLU A 122 11.85 -28.73 25.32
CA GLU A 122 12.98 -28.08 24.65
C GLU A 122 13.03 -28.45 23.16
N LYS A 123 12.85 -29.73 22.85
CA LYS A 123 12.79 -30.23 21.47
C LYS A 123 11.64 -29.61 20.68
N GLN A 124 10.42 -29.56 21.25
CA GLN A 124 9.26 -28.95 20.58
C GLN A 124 9.50 -27.46 20.31
N TYR A 125 10.00 -26.71 21.29
CA TYR A 125 10.35 -25.31 21.10
C TYR A 125 11.40 -25.12 20.01
N ALA A 126 12.46 -25.94 20.00
CA ALA A 126 13.51 -25.87 19.00
C ALA A 126 13.01 -26.19 17.58
N GLU A 127 12.24 -27.27 17.42
CA GLU A 127 11.68 -27.69 16.13
C GLU A 127 10.71 -26.64 15.58
N THR A 128 9.77 -26.19 16.40
CA THR A 128 8.77 -25.19 16.01
C THR A 128 9.41 -23.82 15.73
N ALA A 129 10.36 -23.37 16.55
CA ALA A 129 11.07 -22.12 16.30
C ALA A 129 11.88 -22.17 14.99
N ASN A 130 12.56 -23.28 14.71
CA ASN A 130 13.29 -23.47 13.46
C ASN A 130 12.37 -23.49 12.23
N PHE A 131 11.24 -24.21 12.32
CA PHE A 131 10.24 -24.23 11.27
C PHE A 131 9.69 -22.83 11.00
N ASN A 132 9.29 -22.12 12.05
CA ASN A 132 8.75 -20.77 11.96
C ASN A 132 9.77 -19.75 11.41
N ARG A 133 11.05 -19.88 11.80
CA ARG A 133 12.15 -19.10 11.25
C ARG A 133 12.32 -19.33 9.75
N GLU A 134 12.25 -20.57 9.30
CA GLU A 134 12.35 -20.89 7.87
C GLU A 134 11.16 -20.33 7.08
N VAL A 135 9.96 -20.43 7.64
CA VAL A 135 8.75 -19.81 7.10
C VAL A 135 8.93 -18.29 6.99
N ASN A 136 9.37 -17.63 8.05
CA ASN A 136 9.60 -16.18 8.06
C ASN A 136 10.68 -15.77 7.06
N ARG A 137 11.78 -16.53 6.95
CA ARG A 137 12.83 -16.30 5.95
C ARG A 137 12.29 -16.33 4.52
N ARG A 138 11.47 -17.34 4.19
CA ARG A 138 10.82 -17.45 2.87
C ARG A 138 9.86 -16.29 2.63
N ARG A 139 9.04 -15.94 3.63
CA ARG A 139 8.10 -14.80 3.54
C ARG A 139 8.83 -13.48 3.33
N LEU A 140 9.91 -13.23 4.06
CA LEU A 140 10.74 -12.02 3.89
C LEU A 140 11.37 -11.94 2.49
N ASN A 141 11.87 -13.06 1.96
CA ASN A 141 12.45 -13.09 0.62
C ASN A 141 11.39 -12.84 -0.46
N THR A 142 10.22 -13.47 -0.35
CA THR A 142 9.09 -13.23 -1.25
C THR A 142 8.61 -11.78 -1.16
N ASN A 143 8.51 -11.24 0.05
CA ASN A 143 8.13 -9.84 0.28
C ASN A 143 9.15 -8.92 -0.41
N ARG A 144 10.46 -9.09 -0.16
CA ARG A 144 11.54 -8.33 -0.80
C ARG A 144 11.47 -8.34 -2.33
N ASN A 145 11.21 -9.51 -2.92
CA ASN A 145 11.04 -9.63 -4.36
C ASN A 145 9.77 -8.91 -4.85
N SER A 146 8.69 -8.95 -4.08
CA SER A 146 7.50 -8.16 -4.35
C SER A 146 7.81 -6.67 -4.36
N ILE A 147 8.51 -6.16 -3.33
CA ILE A 147 8.95 -4.75 -3.21
C ILE A 147 9.69 -4.32 -4.47
N LYS A 148 10.70 -5.10 -4.87
CA LYS A 148 11.51 -4.83 -6.05
C LYS A 148 10.64 -4.72 -7.31
N ASN A 149 9.70 -5.64 -7.50
CA ASN A 149 8.81 -5.62 -8.66
C ASN A 149 7.83 -4.42 -8.63
N VAL A 150 7.26 -4.07 -7.47
CA VAL A 150 6.39 -2.88 -7.34
C VAL A 150 7.14 -1.63 -7.76
N PHE A 151 8.34 -1.41 -7.22
CA PHE A 151 9.13 -0.21 -7.53
C PHE A 151 9.60 -0.19 -8.99
N ILE A 152 9.98 -1.33 -9.57
CA ILE A 152 10.28 -1.40 -11.01
C ILE A 152 9.07 -0.99 -11.84
N GLY A 153 7.88 -1.54 -11.55
CA GLY A 153 6.64 -1.18 -12.23
C GLY A 153 6.30 0.31 -12.08
N LEU A 154 6.43 0.85 -10.88
CA LEU A 154 6.20 2.28 -10.60
C LEU A 154 7.17 3.16 -11.37
N SER A 155 8.47 2.84 -11.37
CA SER A 155 9.48 3.59 -12.10
C SER A 155 9.22 3.61 -13.60
N ILE A 156 8.79 2.48 -14.18
CA ILE A 156 8.41 2.42 -15.60
C ILE A 156 7.20 3.33 -15.86
N LEU A 157 6.17 3.30 -15.00
CA LEU A 157 5.00 4.18 -15.13
C LEU A 157 5.35 5.66 -14.99
N ILE A 158 6.27 6.03 -14.10
CA ILE A 158 6.72 7.43 -13.94
C ILE A 158 7.54 7.86 -15.16
N LEU A 159 8.43 7.01 -15.66
CA LEU A 159 9.22 7.29 -16.88
C LEU A 159 8.37 7.37 -18.14
N ALA A 160 7.17 6.78 -18.16
CA ALA A 160 6.21 6.94 -19.24
C ALA A 160 5.49 8.31 -19.20
N PHE A 161 5.59 9.07 -18.10
CA PHE A 161 4.88 10.33 -17.89
C PHE A 161 5.35 11.47 -18.82
N PRO A 162 6.68 11.71 -19.01
CA PRO A 162 7.16 12.73 -19.95
C PRO A 162 6.75 12.46 -21.39
N CYS A 163 6.73 11.19 -21.82
CA CYS A 163 6.24 10.80 -23.14
C CYS A 163 4.78 11.23 -23.33
N ASN A 164 3.94 11.09 -22.29
CA ASN A 164 2.55 11.53 -22.31
C ASN A 164 2.42 13.07 -22.40
N ILE A 165 3.21 13.83 -21.64
CA ILE A 165 3.21 15.32 -21.72
C ILE A 165 3.56 15.78 -23.13
N ILE A 166 4.57 15.19 -23.76
CA ILE A 166 4.99 15.53 -25.13
C ILE A 166 3.88 15.21 -26.14
N ILE A 167 3.17 14.08 -25.98
CA ILE A 167 2.03 13.71 -26.83
C ILE A 167 0.88 14.71 -26.66
N LYS A 168 0.52 15.08 -25.43
CA LYS A 168 -0.52 16.10 -25.18
C LYS A 168 -0.14 17.47 -25.76
N ALA A 169 1.10 17.91 -25.62
CA ALA A 169 1.56 19.19 -26.15
C ALA A 169 1.53 19.25 -27.69
N LYS A 170 1.75 18.10 -28.36
CA LYS A 170 1.75 18.01 -29.83
C LYS A 170 0.37 17.73 -30.44
N THR A 171 -0.63 17.39 -29.63
CA THR A 171 -1.98 17.09 -30.12
C THR A 171 -2.88 18.29 -29.85
N PRO A 172 -3.28 19.08 -30.86
CA PRO A 172 -4.18 20.20 -30.65
C PRO A 172 -5.51 19.66 -30.09
N SER A 173 -5.94 20.20 -28.95
CA SER A 173 -7.30 20.04 -28.45
C SER A 173 -8.25 20.46 -29.57
N LYS A 174 -8.94 19.49 -30.20
CA LYS A 174 -10.06 19.79 -31.09
C LYS A 174 -11.18 20.34 -30.22
N ASN A 175 -11.13 21.63 -29.94
CA ASN A 175 -12.33 22.38 -29.60
C ASN A 175 -13.23 22.27 -30.82
N GLN A 176 -14.25 21.41 -30.78
CA GLN A 176 -15.26 21.33 -31.82
C GLN A 176 -15.95 22.68 -31.91
N LYS A 177 -15.52 23.51 -32.87
CA LYS A 177 -16.28 24.68 -33.26
C LYS A 177 -17.48 24.16 -34.04
N ILE A 178 -18.64 24.12 -33.39
CA ILE A 178 -19.91 23.83 -34.07
C ILE A 178 -20.20 25.01 -34.98
N THR A 179 -19.82 24.91 -36.25
CA THR A 179 -20.25 25.88 -37.27
C THR A 179 -21.67 25.50 -37.67
N VAL A 180 -22.65 26.29 -37.23
CA VAL A 180 -24.04 26.14 -37.69
C VAL A 180 -24.09 26.65 -39.12
N GLU A 181 -24.06 25.74 -40.10
CA GLU A 181 -24.00 26.09 -41.53
C GLU A 181 -25.31 26.63 -42.12
N ASN A 182 -26.43 26.58 -41.39
CA ASN A 182 -27.71 27.09 -41.89
C ASN A 182 -28.42 27.95 -40.83
N PRO A 183 -28.38 29.30 -40.92
CA PRO A 183 -29.33 30.09 -40.18
C PRO A 183 -30.74 29.73 -40.68
N ILE A 184 -31.58 29.25 -39.78
CA ILE A 184 -33.00 29.02 -40.05
C ILE A 184 -33.60 30.35 -40.50
N LYS A 185 -33.87 30.51 -41.80
CA LYS A 185 -34.66 31.64 -42.30
C LYS A 185 -36.10 31.41 -41.88
N ILE A 186 -36.48 31.99 -40.75
CA ILE A 186 -37.88 32.12 -40.34
C ILE A 186 -38.54 33.04 -41.39
N LYS A 187 -39.35 32.47 -42.29
CA LYS A 187 -40.27 33.26 -43.09
C LYS A 187 -41.38 33.74 -42.16
N MET A 188 -41.30 34.99 -41.71
CA MET A 188 -42.45 35.69 -41.17
C MET A 188 -43.48 35.80 -42.30
N SER A 189 -44.63 35.17 -42.12
CA SER A 189 -45.81 35.39 -42.96
C SER A 189 -46.18 36.87 -42.89
N GLU A 190 -46.14 37.55 -44.03
CA GLU A 190 -46.75 38.86 -44.20
C GLU A 190 -48.25 38.69 -44.01
N ASP A 191 -48.76 39.19 -42.89
CA ASP A 191 -50.14 39.66 -42.82
C ASP A 191 -50.20 40.86 -41.88
N THR A 192 -50.88 41.89 -42.39
CA THR A 192 -51.43 43.08 -41.73
C THR A 192 -50.64 44.38 -41.87
N GLU A 193 -51.10 45.18 -42.84
CA GLU A 193 -50.94 46.63 -42.91
C GLU A 193 -51.40 47.33 -41.61
N LYS A 194 -50.60 48.29 -41.12
CA LYS A 194 -50.93 49.72 -40.99
C LYS A 194 -50.11 50.37 -39.86
N SER A 195 -49.72 51.62 -40.15
CA SER A 195 -49.39 52.71 -39.22
C SER A 195 -47.90 53.02 -38.98
N SER A 196 -47.42 53.97 -39.79
CA SER A 196 -46.87 55.28 -39.37
C SER A 196 -45.66 55.38 -38.42
N GLN A 197 -44.63 56.04 -38.99
CA GLN A 197 -43.64 56.97 -38.45
C GLN A 197 -42.22 56.48 -38.09
N PRO A 198 -41.16 57.28 -38.42
CA PRO A 198 -39.76 56.93 -38.25
C PRO A 198 -39.08 57.69 -37.09
N ALA A 199 -38.18 57.01 -36.38
CA ALA A 199 -37.08 57.48 -35.53
C ALA A 199 -36.63 56.26 -34.70
N GLU A 200 -35.41 56.01 -34.26
CA GLU A 200 -34.15 56.74 -34.20
C GLU A 200 -33.08 55.69 -33.85
N THR A 201 -31.84 55.95 -34.27
CA THR A 201 -30.65 55.18 -33.88
C THR A 201 -30.39 55.36 -32.39
N THR A 202 -30.22 54.29 -31.61
CA THR A 202 -29.52 54.37 -30.32
C THR A 202 -28.69 53.11 -30.07
N SER A 203 -27.38 53.32 -30.06
CA SER A 203 -26.36 52.42 -29.51
C SER A 203 -26.50 52.39 -28.00
N GLN A 204 -26.72 51.22 -27.41
CA GLN A 204 -26.45 50.97 -25.99
C GLN A 204 -25.81 49.60 -25.84
N GLY A 205 -24.56 49.60 -25.36
CA GLY A 205 -23.86 48.40 -24.90
C GLY A 205 -24.52 47.84 -23.63
N PRO A 206 -24.37 46.54 -23.35
CA PRO A 206 -24.91 45.99 -22.12
C PRO A 206 -24.01 46.34 -20.93
N GLU A 207 -24.61 47.05 -19.97
CA GLU A 207 -24.17 47.13 -18.57
C GLU A 207 -24.20 45.72 -17.91
N PRO A 208 -23.43 45.52 -16.82
CA PRO A 208 -23.23 44.23 -16.20
C PRO A 208 -24.43 43.84 -15.34
N ALA A 209 -24.86 42.58 -15.46
CA ALA A 209 -25.84 42.00 -14.54
C ALA A 209 -25.16 41.75 -13.19
N ASP A 210 -25.54 42.56 -12.22
CA ASP A 210 -25.22 42.44 -10.81
C ASP A 210 -26.15 41.40 -10.13
N ASN A 211 -25.60 40.70 -9.14
CA ASN A 211 -26.28 39.88 -8.11
C ASN A 211 -26.77 38.46 -8.48
N ALA A 212 -25.82 37.53 -8.60
CA ALA A 212 -26.04 36.14 -8.15
C ALA A 212 -25.49 35.98 -6.72
N PRO A 213 -26.23 35.40 -5.76
CA PRO A 213 -25.76 35.27 -4.39
C PRO A 213 -24.56 34.32 -4.33
N THR A 214 -23.45 34.83 -3.78
CA THR A 214 -22.27 34.05 -3.44
C THR A 214 -22.66 32.97 -2.42
N PRO A 215 -22.36 31.68 -2.65
CA PRO A 215 -22.55 30.67 -1.63
C PRO A 215 -21.57 30.96 -0.48
N ALA A 216 -22.11 31.02 0.74
CA ALA A 216 -21.33 31.20 1.95
C ALA A 216 -20.22 30.14 2.04
N PRO A 217 -19.01 30.50 2.55
CA PRO A 217 -17.97 29.52 2.80
C PRO A 217 -18.49 28.47 3.79
N MET A 218 -18.46 27.20 3.37
CA MET A 218 -18.71 26.08 4.26
C MET A 218 -17.61 26.08 5.33
N GLU A 219 -17.96 26.45 6.57
CA GLU A 219 -17.12 26.18 7.73
C GLU A 219 -17.03 24.66 7.91
N PHE A 220 -15.86 24.10 7.61
CA PHE A 220 -15.54 22.75 8.02
C PHE A 220 -15.38 22.73 9.55
N PRO A 221 -16.03 21.79 10.27
CA PRO A 221 -15.76 21.61 11.68
C PRO A 221 -14.28 21.24 11.84
N LYS A 222 -13.56 21.99 12.68
CA LYS A 222 -12.20 21.65 13.10
C LYS A 222 -12.25 20.26 13.75
N PRO A 223 -11.39 19.31 13.35
CA PRO A 223 -11.24 18.06 14.06
C PRO A 223 -10.47 18.34 15.35
N ASP A 224 -11.17 18.78 16.40
CA ASP A 224 -10.68 18.63 17.75
C ASP A 224 -10.84 17.15 18.14
N PHE A 225 -9.80 16.62 18.79
CA PHE A 225 -9.67 15.26 19.31
C PHE A 225 -9.39 14.16 18.28
N LEU A 226 -8.09 13.90 18.03
CA LEU A 226 -7.50 12.54 18.00
C LEU A 226 -5.98 12.50 17.76
N TYR A 227 -5.27 13.63 17.70
CA TYR A 227 -3.81 13.63 17.45
C TYR A 227 -2.92 13.50 18.69
N GLU A 228 -3.44 13.62 19.92
CA GLU A 228 -2.59 13.55 21.12
C GLU A 228 -2.26 12.15 21.62
N SER A 229 -2.95 11.09 21.16
CA SER A 229 -2.66 9.72 21.65
C SER A 229 -1.48 9.04 20.96
N ILE A 230 -1.04 9.52 19.79
CA ILE A 230 0.07 8.91 19.03
C ILE A 230 1.42 9.56 19.38
N ALA A 231 1.42 10.81 19.86
CA ALA A 231 2.66 11.53 20.20
C ALA A 231 3.35 11.03 21.49
N ASN A 232 2.64 10.30 22.36
CA ASN A 232 3.19 9.83 23.65
C ASN A 232 3.71 8.38 23.64
N SER A 233 3.62 7.65 22.53
CA SER A 233 4.08 6.24 22.45
C SER A 233 5.50 6.05 21.85
N GLN A 234 6.23 7.14 21.58
CA GLN A 234 7.56 7.09 20.94
C GLN A 234 8.71 7.66 21.78
N ARG A 235 8.51 7.91 23.08
CA ARG A 235 9.63 8.12 24.03
C ARG A 235 10.00 6.79 24.68
N GLU A 236 10.63 5.92 23.92
CA GLU A 236 11.53 4.92 24.50
C GLU A 236 12.92 5.56 24.49
N ASP A 237 13.47 5.79 25.69
CA ASP A 237 14.84 6.25 25.86
C ASP A 237 15.79 5.27 25.14
N PRO A 238 16.84 5.76 24.45
CA PRO A 238 17.82 4.89 23.82
C PRO A 238 18.47 3.99 24.88
N PRO A 239 18.65 2.68 24.61
CA PRO A 239 19.28 1.78 25.56
C PRO A 239 20.72 2.25 25.86
N GLU A 240 21.08 2.22 27.14
CA GLU A 240 22.43 2.58 27.58
C GLU A 240 23.49 1.73 26.84
N PRO A 241 24.62 2.33 26.46
CA PRO A 241 25.69 1.61 25.79
C PRO A 241 26.24 0.51 26.71
N ILE A 242 26.18 -0.72 26.20
CA ILE A 242 26.78 -1.89 26.85
C ILE A 242 28.30 -1.71 26.84
N ASN A 243 28.90 -1.44 28.00
CA ASN A 243 30.34 -1.51 28.18
C ASN A 243 30.79 -2.96 28.01
N LEU A 244 31.37 -3.26 26.86
CA LEU A 244 32.05 -4.53 26.63
C LEU A 244 33.36 -4.54 27.45
N PRO A 245 33.66 -5.64 28.16
CA PRO A 245 34.95 -5.78 28.83
C PRO A 245 36.09 -5.73 27.81
N GLU A 246 37.12 -4.95 28.12
CA GLU A 246 38.31 -4.85 27.28
C GLU A 246 38.95 -6.24 27.08
N PRO A 247 39.42 -6.54 25.86
CA PRO A 247 40.09 -7.80 25.59
C PRO A 247 41.38 -7.90 26.44
N PRO A 248 41.72 -9.09 26.95
CA PRO A 248 42.94 -9.27 27.73
C PRO A 248 44.16 -8.96 26.86
N GLU A 249 45.07 -8.15 27.41
CA GLU A 249 46.37 -7.85 26.81
C GLU A 249 47.09 -9.15 26.46
N SER A 250 47.42 -9.31 25.18
CA SER A 250 48.26 -10.39 24.71
C SER A 250 49.63 -10.24 25.35
N LYS A 251 50.00 -11.20 26.20
CA LYS A 251 51.39 -11.40 26.59
C LYS A 251 52.10 -11.98 25.37
N GLU A 252 52.97 -11.17 24.76
CA GLU A 252 53.96 -11.65 23.82
C GLU A 252 54.92 -12.59 24.56
N GLU A 253 54.96 -13.85 24.14
CA GLU A 253 56.05 -14.80 24.39
C GLU A 253 56.85 -14.99 23.10
#